data_AF-A0A940BIX2-F1
#
_entry.id   AF-A0A940BIX2-F1
#
_cell.length_a   1.000
_cell.length_b   1.000
_cell.length_c   1.000
_cell.angle_alpha   90.00
_cell.angle_beta   90.00
_cell.angle_gamma   90.00
#
_symmetry.space_group_name_H-M   'P 1'
#
loop_
_entity.id
_entity.type
_entity.pdbx_description
1 polymer ?
#
loop_
_entity_poly.entity_id
_entity_poly.type
_entity_poly.pdbx_seq_one_letter_code
_entity_poly.pdbx_strand_id
1 'polypeptide(L)'
;QAVDGLKQVVRQLTPQDYVSYSRFGSDVSHMGRSMSPCTEGTLKKLSRGIEATSANMGGTNMEEALASTFALPLPKNREVMPAVLMVTDGDVWAVDSIIKTAKASGHRIFAIGVGDSPAESLLREMAEQTGGACEFVTSSENMAEAIIRMFRRMRGSIAHDIRIDWHGETLWQSALPKFIYDGETVHCFAAMRAVPDCLPHLCWQADGREYSASVERLESASSDDLFRLGKARQMEETEDERERKAIALEYQLVSDATSLILTYERAAEDKADGMPQIEHIRQMPAHRELDAVCCDCGPLYQGAPAAGRAMASIAPSSPRASRMSRSMKSAARRPASDIMMSCELDMSFMMADMDMELPACFRIPALLEELADQFNANSLLFSTVTECLDEILQDSDFAPVTEFLEKLKEKAGEEEGTIPDDETLFAAFMLWVFRSVGIRIDRHAFRLLRNAAAKDKDMMKEATRVTNDLCEKWLHGDLE
;
A
#
# COMPACT_ATOMS: atom_id res chain seq x y z
N GLN A 1 16.56 -26.64 3.18
CA GLN A 1 15.68 -25.62 2.59
C GLN A 1 15.66 -25.70 1.05
N ALA A 2 16.70 -25.28 0.31
CA ALA A 2 16.70 -25.32 -1.17
C ALA A 2 16.41 -26.72 -1.74
N VAL A 3 17.11 -27.75 -1.24
CA VAL A 3 16.91 -29.16 -1.60
C VAL A 3 15.46 -29.59 -1.38
N ASP A 4 14.83 -29.16 -0.29
CA ASP A 4 13.45 -29.52 0.05
C ASP A 4 12.45 -28.87 -0.91
N GLY A 5 12.65 -27.59 -1.24
CA GLY A 5 11.85 -26.89 -2.26
C GLY A 5 11.94 -27.57 -3.63
N LEU A 6 13.16 -27.90 -4.08
CA LEU A 6 13.36 -28.60 -5.35
C LEU A 6 12.72 -29.99 -5.36
N LYS A 7 12.76 -30.74 -4.26
CA LYS A 7 12.02 -32.01 -4.14
C LYS A 7 10.52 -31.83 -4.31
N GLN A 8 9.95 -30.74 -3.79
CA GLN A 8 8.53 -30.42 -3.98
C GLN A 8 8.21 -30.05 -5.43
N VAL A 9 9.13 -29.38 -6.12
CA VAL A 9 9.01 -29.13 -7.58
C VAL A 9 8.98 -30.43 -8.37
N VAL A 10 9.88 -31.39 -8.07
CA VAL A 10 9.92 -32.69 -8.76
C VAL A 10 8.58 -33.44 -8.68
N ARG A 11 7.89 -33.35 -7.55
CA ARG A 11 6.58 -33.98 -7.34
C ARG A 11 5.46 -33.36 -8.19
N GLN A 12 5.64 -32.14 -8.69
CA GLN A 12 4.66 -31.43 -9.52
C GLN A 12 4.95 -31.56 -11.02
N LEU A 13 6.08 -32.17 -11.40
CA LEU A 13 6.41 -32.43 -12.80
C LEU A 13 5.52 -33.55 -13.36
N THR A 14 5.13 -33.37 -14.62
CA THR A 14 4.26 -34.28 -15.38
C THR A 14 5.04 -34.94 -16.52
N PRO A 15 4.55 -36.05 -17.10
CA PRO A 15 5.21 -36.69 -18.24
C PRO A 15 5.33 -35.83 -19.51
N GLN A 16 4.60 -34.72 -19.60
CA GLN A 16 4.69 -33.75 -20.71
C GLN A 16 5.86 -32.78 -20.54
N ASP A 17 6.41 -32.69 -19.32
CA ASP A 17 7.51 -31.78 -19.02
C ASP A 17 8.86 -32.35 -19.46
N TYR A 18 9.77 -31.44 -19.77
CA TYR A 18 11.18 -31.73 -19.95
C TYR A 18 11.96 -30.99 -18.87
N VAL A 19 13.02 -31.60 -18.37
CA VAL A 19 13.82 -31.04 -17.28
C VAL A 19 15.31 -31.25 -17.52
N SER A 20 16.09 -30.26 -17.08
CA SER A 20 17.51 -30.40 -16.82
C SER A 20 17.78 -29.91 -15.40
N TYR A 21 18.84 -30.43 -14.78
CA TYR A 21 19.32 -29.96 -13.49
C TYR A 21 20.80 -29.63 -13.61
N SER A 22 21.14 -28.41 -13.24
CA SER A 22 22.49 -27.86 -13.29
C SER A 22 22.88 -27.44 -11.88
N ARG A 23 24.10 -27.77 -11.48
CA ARG A 23 24.74 -27.21 -10.30
C ARG A 23 25.93 -26.39 -10.78
N PHE A 24 26.22 -25.30 -10.09
CA PHE A 24 27.33 -24.43 -10.46
C PHE A 24 28.10 -23.96 -9.23
N GLY A 25 29.37 -23.66 -9.46
CA GLY A 25 30.25 -22.98 -8.53
C GLY A 25 31.37 -22.31 -9.33
N SER A 26 32.62 -22.72 -9.14
CA SER A 26 33.70 -22.40 -10.08
C SER A 26 33.50 -23.07 -11.44
N ASP A 27 32.92 -24.26 -11.45
CA ASP A 27 32.60 -25.05 -12.64
C ASP A 27 31.08 -25.33 -12.72
N VAL A 28 30.61 -25.79 -13.89
CA VAL A 28 29.21 -26.12 -14.13
C VAL A 28 29.03 -27.63 -14.34
N SER A 29 28.08 -28.23 -13.64
CA SER A 29 27.78 -29.65 -13.73
C SER A 29 26.30 -29.88 -14.06
N HIS A 30 26.05 -30.40 -15.27
CA HIS A 30 24.70 -30.77 -15.71
C HIS A 30 24.41 -32.26 -15.44
N MET A 31 23.17 -32.58 -15.07
CA MET A 31 22.69 -33.95 -14.92
C MET A 31 22.73 -34.73 -16.25
N GLY A 32 22.60 -34.04 -17.38
CA GLY A 32 22.60 -34.63 -18.72
C GLY A 32 23.09 -33.64 -19.77
N ARG A 33 23.27 -34.13 -21.01
CA ARG A 33 23.75 -33.33 -22.15
C ARG A 33 22.61 -32.61 -22.91
N SER A 34 21.37 -32.77 -22.47
CA SER A 34 20.17 -32.15 -23.04
C SER A 34 19.05 -32.13 -22.01
N MET A 35 17.99 -31.37 -22.28
CA MET A 35 16.75 -31.52 -21.52
C MET A 35 16.18 -32.92 -21.71
N SER A 36 15.77 -33.55 -20.61
CA SER A 36 15.28 -34.93 -20.57
C SER A 36 13.78 -34.97 -20.28
N PRO A 37 12.99 -35.83 -20.95
CA PRO A 37 11.57 -35.98 -20.63
C PRO A 37 11.40 -36.53 -19.21
N CYS A 38 10.37 -36.05 -18.51
CA CYS A 38 10.03 -36.40 -17.13
C CYS A 38 9.43 -37.81 -16.98
N THR A 39 10.18 -38.83 -17.41
CA THR A 39 9.86 -40.26 -17.15
C THR A 39 10.13 -40.62 -15.69
N GLU A 40 9.53 -41.71 -15.19
CA GLU A 40 9.79 -42.19 -13.83
C GLU A 40 11.29 -42.41 -13.55
N GLY A 41 12.04 -42.92 -14.54
CA GLY A 41 13.48 -43.09 -14.46
C GLY A 41 14.24 -41.77 -14.37
N THR A 42 13.84 -40.77 -15.16
CA THR A 42 14.41 -39.42 -15.12
C THR A 42 14.12 -38.74 -13.78
N LEU A 43 12.89 -38.80 -13.28
CA LEU A 43 12.49 -38.21 -12.01
C LEU A 43 13.23 -38.85 -10.83
N LYS A 44 13.44 -40.17 -10.84
CA LYS A 44 14.28 -40.86 -9.83
C LYS A 44 15.74 -40.36 -9.87
N LYS A 45 16.32 -40.19 -11.06
CA LYS A 45 17.69 -39.65 -11.21
C LYS A 45 17.78 -38.21 -10.72
N LEU A 46 16.79 -37.38 -11.09
CA LEU A 46 16.69 -35.98 -10.69
C LEU A 46 16.59 -35.84 -9.16
N SER A 47 15.69 -36.60 -8.52
CA SER A 47 15.56 -36.60 -7.06
C SER A 47 16.88 -36.96 -6.36
N ARG A 48 17.58 -37.99 -6.83
CA ARG A 48 18.90 -38.37 -6.28
C ARG A 48 19.96 -37.29 -6.50
N GLY A 49 19.96 -36.64 -7.67
CA GLY A 49 20.87 -35.53 -7.98
C GLY A 49 20.65 -34.33 -7.07
N ILE A 50 19.38 -33.98 -6.81
CA ILE A 50 18.99 -32.92 -5.87
C ILE A 50 19.41 -33.30 -4.44
N GLU A 51 19.19 -34.55 -4.01
CA GLU A 51 19.61 -35.05 -2.70
C GLU A 51 21.12 -35.02 -2.48
N ALA A 52 21.88 -35.31 -3.53
CA ALA A 52 23.34 -35.28 -3.51
C ALA A 52 23.92 -33.86 -3.69
N THR A 53 23.09 -32.81 -3.68
CA THR A 53 23.56 -31.43 -3.82
C THR A 53 24.15 -30.95 -2.51
N SER A 54 25.41 -30.52 -2.55
CA SER A 54 26.14 -29.93 -1.44
C SER A 54 26.93 -28.73 -1.93
N ALA A 55 27.24 -27.79 -1.03
CA ALA A 55 28.00 -26.58 -1.33
C ALA A 55 29.51 -26.88 -1.41
N ASN A 56 29.91 -27.63 -2.45
CA ASN A 56 31.29 -28.11 -2.61
C ASN A 56 31.89 -27.79 -3.99
N MET A 57 31.29 -26.88 -4.74
CA MET A 57 31.69 -26.55 -6.11
C MET A 57 32.62 -25.32 -6.22
N GLY A 58 33.14 -24.81 -5.10
CA GLY A 58 34.06 -23.66 -5.10
C GLY A 58 33.32 -22.32 -5.10
N GLY A 59 33.79 -21.38 -5.93
CA GLY A 59 33.27 -20.02 -6.03
C GLY A 59 31.93 -19.92 -6.76
N THR A 60 31.66 -18.79 -7.41
CA THR A 60 30.39 -18.52 -8.10
C THR A 60 30.66 -17.94 -9.49
N ASN A 61 30.47 -18.76 -10.54
CA ASN A 61 30.58 -18.34 -11.94
C ASN A 61 29.22 -18.42 -12.64
N MET A 62 28.40 -17.40 -12.43
CA MET A 62 27.01 -17.37 -12.92
C MET A 62 26.92 -17.22 -14.45
N GLU A 63 27.79 -16.42 -15.05
CA GLU A 63 27.78 -16.18 -16.50
C GLU A 63 27.98 -17.50 -17.27
N GLU A 64 29.00 -18.27 -16.90
CA GLU A 64 29.25 -19.58 -17.50
C GLU A 64 28.13 -20.58 -17.20
N ALA A 65 27.60 -20.58 -15.98
CA ALA A 65 26.48 -21.45 -15.59
C ALA A 65 25.24 -21.24 -16.45
N LEU A 66 24.87 -19.98 -16.67
CA LEU A 66 23.70 -19.63 -17.48
C LEU A 66 23.98 -19.84 -18.97
N ALA A 67 25.14 -19.43 -19.48
CA ALA A 67 25.53 -19.66 -20.87
C ALA A 67 25.52 -21.16 -21.23
N SER A 68 26.12 -22.00 -20.38
CA SER A 68 26.13 -23.46 -20.56
C SER A 68 24.73 -24.06 -20.43
N THR A 69 23.90 -23.54 -19.53
CA THR A 69 22.50 -23.98 -19.39
C THR A 69 21.66 -23.63 -20.62
N PHE A 70 21.81 -22.42 -21.17
CA PHE A 70 21.09 -21.99 -22.38
C PHE A 70 21.54 -22.75 -23.64
N ALA A 71 22.77 -23.27 -23.64
CA ALA A 71 23.31 -24.09 -24.71
C ALA A 71 22.79 -25.54 -24.69
N LEU A 72 22.10 -25.98 -23.63
CA LEU A 72 21.53 -27.33 -23.57
C LEU A 72 20.47 -27.51 -24.67
N PRO A 73 20.58 -28.58 -25.49
CA PRO A 73 19.60 -28.85 -26.53
C PRO A 73 18.17 -28.97 -25.98
N LEU A 74 17.27 -28.22 -26.62
CA LEU A 74 15.86 -28.13 -26.29
C LEU A 74 15.03 -29.08 -27.18
N PRO A 75 13.84 -29.51 -26.75
CA PRO A 75 12.95 -30.33 -27.57
C PRO A 75 12.57 -29.64 -28.89
N LYS A 76 12.62 -30.35 -30.02
CA LYS A 76 12.43 -29.79 -31.37
C LYS A 76 11.03 -29.20 -31.62
N ASN A 77 10.00 -29.73 -30.95
CA ASN A 77 8.59 -29.31 -31.13
C ASN A 77 8.07 -28.65 -29.85
N ARG A 78 8.74 -27.60 -29.38
CA ARG A 78 8.30 -26.85 -28.20
C ARG A 78 7.20 -25.85 -28.59
N GLU A 79 6.10 -25.87 -27.86
CA GLU A 79 5.05 -24.83 -27.95
C GLU A 79 5.29 -23.69 -26.95
N VAL A 80 6.11 -23.92 -25.93
CA VAL A 80 6.33 -22.99 -24.81
C VAL A 80 7.81 -22.57 -24.76
N MET A 81 8.02 -21.30 -24.41
CA MET A 81 9.36 -20.75 -24.16
C MET A 81 10.02 -21.42 -22.96
N PRO A 82 11.31 -21.78 -23.04
CA PRO A 82 12.02 -22.41 -21.94
C PRO A 82 12.18 -21.44 -20.77
N ALA A 83 12.25 -21.97 -19.57
CA ALA A 83 12.44 -21.19 -18.36
C ALA A 83 13.51 -21.81 -17.47
N VAL A 84 14.27 -20.96 -16.78
CA VAL A 84 15.32 -21.35 -15.85
C VAL A 84 14.93 -20.86 -14.46
N LEU A 85 14.76 -21.79 -13.53
CA LEU A 85 14.70 -21.48 -12.11
C LEU A 85 16.13 -21.51 -11.54
N MET A 86 16.61 -20.36 -11.11
CA MET A 86 17.94 -20.17 -10.53
C MET A 86 17.81 -19.86 -9.05
N VAL A 87 18.64 -20.48 -8.22
CA VAL A 87 18.77 -20.17 -6.79
C VAL A 87 20.24 -19.86 -6.52
N THR A 88 20.53 -18.72 -5.91
CA THR A 88 21.89 -18.25 -5.64
C THR A 88 21.96 -17.50 -4.32
N ASP A 89 23.03 -17.73 -3.56
CA ASP A 89 23.43 -16.95 -2.38
C ASP A 89 24.66 -16.07 -2.63
N GLY A 90 25.32 -16.24 -3.79
CA GLY A 90 26.52 -15.51 -4.16
C GLY A 90 26.27 -14.26 -4.99
N ASP A 91 27.31 -13.43 -5.09
CA ASP A 91 27.32 -12.17 -5.83
C ASP A 91 27.09 -12.38 -7.32
N VAL A 92 26.42 -11.40 -7.95
CA VAL A 92 26.19 -11.37 -9.40
C VAL A 92 26.95 -10.19 -9.99
N TRP A 93 27.63 -10.46 -11.09
CA TRP A 93 28.40 -9.48 -11.85
C TRP A 93 28.03 -9.61 -13.33
N ALA A 94 28.09 -8.50 -14.07
CA ALA A 94 27.97 -8.46 -15.53
C ALA A 94 26.70 -9.13 -16.12
N VAL A 95 25.51 -8.63 -15.76
CA VAL A 95 24.23 -9.20 -16.24
C VAL A 95 23.90 -8.90 -17.71
N ASP A 96 24.49 -7.88 -18.33
CA ASP A 96 24.16 -7.47 -19.71
C ASP A 96 24.39 -8.59 -20.75
N SER A 97 25.54 -9.28 -20.66
CA SER A 97 25.86 -10.40 -21.56
C SER A 97 24.88 -11.57 -21.37
N ILE A 98 24.51 -11.83 -20.11
CA ILE A 98 23.57 -12.88 -19.71
C ILE A 98 22.18 -12.56 -20.24
N ILE A 99 21.68 -11.34 -20.04
CA ILE A 99 20.38 -10.88 -20.53
C ILE A 99 20.30 -11.02 -22.05
N LYS A 100 21.35 -10.58 -22.77
CA LYS A 100 21.41 -10.70 -24.22
C LYS A 100 21.35 -12.16 -24.67
N THR A 101 22.08 -13.05 -24.00
CA THR A 101 22.12 -14.48 -24.30
C THR A 101 20.78 -15.16 -24.00
N ALA A 102 20.15 -14.80 -22.87
CA ALA A 102 18.83 -15.29 -22.48
C ALA A 102 17.75 -14.86 -23.48
N LYS A 103 17.72 -13.57 -23.87
CA LYS A 103 16.81 -13.06 -24.91
C LYS A 103 17.01 -13.76 -26.25
N ALA A 104 18.26 -13.93 -26.70
CA ALA A 104 18.58 -14.60 -27.96
C ALA A 104 18.17 -16.08 -27.98
N SER A 105 18.27 -16.77 -26.84
CA SER A 105 17.86 -18.17 -26.70
C SER A 105 16.36 -18.35 -26.38
N GLY A 106 15.67 -17.27 -26.03
CA GLY A 106 14.26 -17.26 -25.62
C GLY A 106 14.03 -17.80 -24.21
N HIS A 107 15.05 -17.85 -23.36
CA HIS A 107 14.91 -18.29 -21.97
C HIS A 107 14.39 -17.16 -21.09
N ARG A 108 13.41 -17.49 -20.24
CA ARG A 108 12.95 -16.65 -19.13
C ARG A 108 13.66 -17.05 -17.85
N ILE A 109 14.18 -16.09 -17.10
CA ILE A 109 14.96 -16.37 -15.88
C ILE A 109 14.12 -16.03 -14.65
N PHE A 110 13.91 -17.05 -13.82
CA PHE A 110 13.26 -16.94 -12.52
C PHE A 110 14.31 -17.10 -11.44
N ALA A 111 14.66 -16.02 -10.75
CA ALA A 111 15.79 -15.97 -9.82
C ALA A 111 15.33 -15.91 -8.36
N ILE A 112 15.97 -16.69 -7.50
CA ILE A 112 15.83 -16.62 -6.06
C ILE A 112 17.19 -16.26 -5.47
N GLY A 113 17.28 -15.05 -4.92
CA GLY A 113 18.44 -14.59 -4.15
C GLY A 113 18.29 -15.00 -2.70
N VAL A 114 19.33 -15.60 -2.12
CA VAL A 114 19.33 -16.09 -0.73
C VAL A 114 20.29 -15.25 0.10
N GLY A 115 19.81 -14.75 1.25
CA GLY A 115 20.57 -13.91 2.16
C GLY A 115 20.74 -12.47 1.67
N ASP A 116 21.68 -11.75 2.28
CA ASP A 116 22.01 -10.36 1.94
C ASP A 116 22.89 -10.30 0.69
N SER A 117 22.34 -10.73 -0.46
CA SER A 117 23.07 -10.72 -1.74
C SER A 117 23.25 -9.27 -2.22
N PRO A 118 24.48 -8.76 -2.39
CA PRO A 118 24.74 -7.38 -2.82
C PRO A 118 24.33 -7.09 -4.27
N ALA A 119 23.79 -8.08 -5.00
CA ALA A 119 23.43 -7.98 -6.40
C ALA A 119 21.91 -8.05 -6.65
N GLU A 120 21.11 -7.59 -5.68
CA GLU A 120 19.64 -7.58 -5.75
C GLU A 120 19.12 -6.93 -7.04
N SER A 121 19.61 -5.73 -7.34
CA SER A 121 19.22 -4.96 -8.52
C SER A 121 19.52 -5.68 -9.83
N LEU A 122 20.70 -6.32 -9.92
CA LEU A 122 21.16 -7.05 -11.11
C LEU A 122 20.32 -8.31 -11.35
N LEU A 123 20.01 -9.07 -10.30
CA LEU A 123 19.14 -10.25 -10.39
C LEU A 123 17.71 -9.87 -10.81
N ARG A 124 17.18 -8.78 -10.24
CA ARG A 124 15.86 -8.24 -10.58
C ARG A 124 15.80 -7.78 -12.03
N GLU A 125 16.80 -7.02 -12.47
CA GLU A 125 16.91 -6.56 -13.85
C GLU A 125 16.97 -7.73 -14.84
N MET A 126 17.79 -8.74 -14.56
CA MET A 126 17.91 -9.92 -15.40
C MET A 126 16.58 -10.68 -15.54
N ALA A 127 15.88 -10.89 -14.43
CA ALA A 127 14.59 -11.55 -14.43
C ALA A 127 13.54 -10.75 -15.23
N GLU A 128 13.42 -9.45 -14.96
CA GLU A 128 12.49 -8.57 -15.69
C GLU A 128 12.77 -8.52 -17.19
N GLN A 129 14.03 -8.33 -17.58
CA GLN A 129 14.42 -8.21 -18.99
C GLN A 129 14.17 -9.49 -19.77
N THR A 130 14.13 -10.65 -19.11
CA THR A 130 13.89 -11.95 -19.75
C THR A 130 12.45 -12.42 -19.65
N GLY A 131 11.55 -11.67 -19.00
CA GLY A 131 10.16 -12.08 -18.79
C GLY A 131 9.99 -13.16 -17.72
N GLY A 132 10.90 -13.21 -16.76
CA GLY A 132 10.77 -13.99 -15.53
C GLY A 132 10.58 -13.10 -14.30
N ALA A 133 10.81 -13.65 -13.10
CA ALA A 133 10.59 -12.98 -11.83
C ALA A 133 11.75 -13.20 -10.86
N CYS A 134 11.95 -12.25 -9.94
CA CYS A 134 12.98 -12.34 -8.91
C CYS A 134 12.36 -12.25 -7.51
N GLU A 135 12.85 -13.06 -6.58
CA GLU A 135 12.43 -13.06 -5.18
C GLU A 135 13.66 -13.22 -4.27
N PHE A 136 13.68 -12.49 -3.16
CA PHE A 136 14.77 -12.53 -2.19
C PHE A 136 14.27 -13.17 -0.90
N VAL A 137 15.08 -14.06 -0.36
CA VAL A 137 14.74 -14.85 0.83
C VAL A 137 15.89 -14.78 1.81
N THR A 138 15.61 -14.28 3.01
CA THR A 138 16.55 -14.26 4.13
C THR A 138 16.71 -15.66 4.75
N SER A 139 17.78 -15.88 5.52
CA SER A 139 18.05 -17.18 6.16
C SER A 139 16.94 -17.66 7.11
N SER A 140 16.15 -16.74 7.65
CA SER A 140 15.00 -17.01 8.52
C SER A 140 13.71 -17.34 7.77
N GLU A 141 13.63 -17.02 6.49
CA GLU A 141 12.42 -17.22 5.69
C GLU A 141 12.38 -18.60 5.04
N ASN A 142 11.17 -19.02 4.65
CA ASN A 142 10.93 -20.33 4.06
C ASN A 142 11.27 -20.34 2.56
N MET A 143 12.52 -20.66 2.24
CA MET A 143 13.00 -20.75 0.86
C MET A 143 12.29 -21.85 0.06
N ALA A 144 11.83 -22.92 0.70
CA ALA A 144 11.09 -23.97 0.00
C ALA A 144 9.76 -23.43 -0.57
N GLU A 145 9.08 -22.56 0.16
CA GLU A 145 7.86 -21.90 -0.33
C GLU A 145 8.15 -20.91 -1.46
N ALA A 146 9.23 -20.13 -1.36
CA ALA A 146 9.65 -19.23 -2.43
C ALA A 146 9.93 -19.99 -3.74
N ILE A 147 10.64 -21.12 -3.66
CA ILE A 147 10.87 -22.03 -4.81
C ILE A 147 9.55 -22.49 -5.42
N ILE A 148 8.55 -22.83 -4.61
CA ILE A 148 7.25 -23.30 -5.10
C ILE A 148 6.45 -22.16 -5.74
N ARG A 149 6.44 -20.96 -5.13
CA ARG A 149 5.81 -19.76 -5.71
C ARG A 149 6.43 -19.45 -7.07
N MET A 150 7.76 -19.44 -7.14
CA MET A 150 8.50 -19.19 -8.37
C MET A 150 8.23 -20.26 -9.44
N PHE A 151 8.14 -21.53 -9.04
CA PHE A 151 7.76 -22.61 -9.94
C PHE A 151 6.33 -22.45 -10.49
N ARG A 152 5.38 -21.93 -9.69
CA ARG A 152 4.03 -21.59 -10.17
C ARG A 152 4.06 -20.46 -11.20
N ARG A 153 4.77 -19.36 -10.90
CA ARG A 153 4.99 -18.25 -11.86
C ARG A 153 5.55 -18.76 -13.19
N MET A 154 6.53 -19.67 -13.13
CA MET A 154 7.15 -20.25 -14.30
C MET A 154 6.18 -21.06 -15.19
N ARG A 155 5.19 -21.74 -14.58
CA ARG A 155 4.18 -22.55 -15.29
C ARG A 155 2.94 -21.78 -15.71
N GLY A 156 2.67 -20.66 -15.05
CA GLY A 156 1.51 -19.81 -15.27
C GLY A 156 1.52 -19.13 -16.63
N SER A 157 0.34 -18.71 -17.07
CA SER A 157 0.25 -17.71 -18.14
C SER A 157 0.68 -16.35 -17.57
N ILE A 158 1.26 -15.51 -18.42
CA ILE A 158 1.81 -14.22 -18.03
C ILE A 158 0.99 -13.14 -18.74
N ALA A 159 0.44 -12.23 -17.97
CA ALA A 159 -0.10 -10.99 -18.50
C ALA A 159 1.04 -9.98 -18.68
N HIS A 160 1.08 -9.32 -19.82
CA HIS A 160 2.04 -8.28 -20.17
C HIS A 160 1.33 -7.15 -20.93
N ASP A 161 2.05 -6.06 -21.24
CA ASP A 161 1.45 -4.87 -21.87
C ASP A 161 0.22 -4.36 -21.09
N ILE A 162 0.40 -4.24 -19.77
CA ILE A 162 -0.65 -3.87 -18.83
C ILE A 162 -0.88 -2.37 -18.91
N ARG A 163 -2.13 -1.97 -19.17
CA ARG A 163 -2.55 -0.58 -19.35
C ARG A 163 -3.83 -0.34 -18.56
N ILE A 164 -3.91 0.79 -17.86
CA ILE A 164 -5.15 1.22 -17.18
C ILE A 164 -5.61 2.51 -17.85
N ASP A 165 -6.83 2.49 -18.38
CA ASP A 165 -7.54 3.69 -18.79
C ASP A 165 -8.38 4.18 -17.59
N TRP A 166 -7.98 5.30 -17.01
CA TRP A 166 -8.66 5.91 -15.88
C TRP A 166 -9.85 6.79 -16.30
N HIS A 167 -10.05 7.01 -17.60
CA HIS A 167 -11.10 7.89 -18.14
C HIS A 167 -11.16 9.28 -17.50
N GLY A 168 -10.00 9.89 -17.26
CA GLY A 168 -9.86 11.24 -16.73
C GLY A 168 -8.41 11.74 -16.81
N GLU A 169 -8.18 12.99 -16.39
CA GLU A 169 -6.82 13.54 -16.35
C GLU A 169 -6.04 12.97 -15.15
N THR A 170 -5.14 12.04 -15.44
CA THR A 170 -4.21 11.47 -14.47
C THR A 170 -3.02 12.41 -14.25
N LEU A 171 -2.90 12.97 -13.04
CA LEU A 171 -1.77 13.80 -12.63
C LEU A 171 -0.53 12.93 -12.37
N TRP A 172 -0.74 11.75 -11.81
CA TRP A 172 0.31 10.77 -11.53
C TRP A 172 -0.29 9.36 -11.45
N GLN A 173 0.48 8.35 -11.85
CA GLN A 173 0.16 6.94 -11.67
C GLN A 173 1.44 6.19 -11.29
N SER A 174 1.31 5.25 -10.34
CA SER A 174 2.39 4.35 -9.97
C SER A 174 2.80 3.46 -11.15
N ALA A 175 4.09 3.15 -11.27
CA ALA A 175 4.58 2.26 -12.32
C ALA A 175 3.84 0.91 -12.31
N LEU A 176 3.35 0.48 -13.47
CA LEU A 176 2.74 -0.83 -13.64
C LEU A 176 3.84 -1.89 -13.83
N PRO A 177 3.67 -3.11 -13.27
CA PRO A 177 4.60 -4.19 -13.51
C PRO A 177 4.59 -4.57 -14.99
N LYS A 178 5.76 -4.94 -15.53
CA LYS A 178 5.87 -5.41 -16.91
C LYS A 178 5.15 -6.75 -17.15
N PHE A 179 5.09 -7.57 -16.10
CA PHE A 179 4.53 -8.91 -16.11
C PHE A 179 3.71 -9.14 -14.84
N ILE A 180 2.53 -9.74 -14.98
CA ILE A 180 1.71 -10.22 -13.86
C ILE A 180 1.56 -11.73 -14.01
N TYR A 181 1.81 -12.43 -12.90
CA TYR A 181 1.73 -13.88 -12.85
C TYR A 181 0.43 -14.34 -12.16
N ASP A 182 -0.04 -15.54 -12.52
CA ASP A 182 -1.19 -16.17 -11.89
C ASP A 182 -1.02 -16.27 -10.35
N GLY A 183 -2.04 -15.82 -9.62
CA GLY A 183 -2.08 -15.80 -8.15
C GLY A 183 -1.43 -14.58 -7.49
N GLU A 184 -0.98 -13.58 -8.26
CA GLU A 184 -0.48 -12.32 -7.73
C GLU A 184 -1.57 -11.25 -7.59
N THR A 185 -1.38 -10.38 -6.60
CA THR A 185 -2.15 -9.15 -6.43
C THR A 185 -1.23 -7.98 -6.72
N VAL A 186 -1.68 -7.06 -7.58
CA VAL A 186 -0.96 -5.82 -7.89
C VAL A 186 -1.77 -4.65 -7.38
N HIS A 187 -1.11 -3.76 -6.64
CA HIS A 187 -1.68 -2.49 -6.23
C HIS A 187 -1.15 -1.40 -7.15
N CYS A 188 -2.06 -0.66 -7.79
CA CYS A 188 -1.73 0.52 -8.59
C CYS A 188 -2.44 1.72 -7.99
N PHE A 189 -1.70 2.82 -7.85
CA PHE A 189 -2.20 4.08 -7.33
C PHE A 189 -2.21 5.11 -8.45
N ALA A 190 -3.21 5.99 -8.45
CA ALA A 190 -3.27 7.12 -9.34
C ALA A 190 -3.78 8.36 -8.59
N ALA A 191 -3.19 9.51 -8.89
CA ALA A 191 -3.71 10.82 -8.51
C ALA A 191 -4.38 11.42 -9.75
N MET A 192 -5.64 11.79 -9.62
CA MET A 192 -6.44 12.37 -10.72
C MET A 192 -6.79 13.81 -10.40
N ARG A 193 -6.96 14.64 -11.43
CA ARG A 193 -7.40 16.04 -11.25
C ARG A 193 -8.83 16.11 -10.71
N ALA A 194 -9.67 15.20 -11.15
CA ALA A 194 -11.07 15.10 -10.75
C ALA A 194 -11.50 13.63 -10.70
N VAL A 195 -12.63 13.38 -10.03
CA VAL A 195 -13.28 12.07 -10.07
C VAL A 195 -13.61 11.71 -11.52
N PRO A 196 -13.22 10.53 -12.01
CA PRO A 196 -13.58 10.13 -13.36
C PRO A 196 -15.07 9.85 -13.46
N ASP A 197 -15.70 10.33 -14.54
CA ASP A 197 -17.12 10.12 -14.84
C ASP A 197 -17.42 8.66 -15.26
N CYS A 198 -16.37 7.88 -15.54
CA CYS A 198 -16.43 6.50 -16.00
C CYS A 198 -15.53 5.60 -15.16
N LEU A 199 -15.94 4.34 -15.01
CA LEU A 199 -15.18 3.34 -14.23
C LEU A 199 -13.87 2.98 -14.95
N PRO A 200 -12.73 2.88 -14.24
CA PRO A 200 -11.45 2.52 -14.86
C PRO A 200 -11.49 1.18 -15.60
N HIS A 201 -10.72 1.09 -16.67
CA HIS A 201 -10.65 -0.06 -17.55
C HIS A 201 -9.21 -0.59 -17.67
N LEU A 202 -8.99 -1.83 -17.22
CA LEU A 202 -7.71 -2.54 -17.32
C LEU A 202 -7.64 -3.30 -18.64
N CYS A 203 -6.54 -3.15 -19.37
CA CYS A 203 -6.21 -3.91 -20.58
C CYS A 203 -4.88 -4.63 -20.38
N TRP A 204 -4.77 -5.86 -20.89
CA TRP A 204 -3.51 -6.60 -20.92
C TRP A 204 -3.48 -7.61 -22.06
N GLN A 205 -2.29 -8.12 -22.37
CA GLN A 205 -2.11 -9.22 -23.30
C GLN A 205 -1.65 -10.48 -22.56
N ALA A 206 -2.21 -11.62 -22.93
CA ALA A 206 -1.73 -12.92 -22.48
C ALA A 206 -2.02 -13.99 -23.55
N ASP A 207 -1.15 -15.00 -23.66
CA ASP A 207 -1.32 -16.11 -24.61
C ASP A 207 -1.60 -15.65 -26.07
N GLY A 208 -1.04 -14.51 -26.48
CA GLY A 208 -1.22 -13.92 -27.82
C GLY A 208 -2.60 -13.30 -28.07
N ARG A 209 -3.38 -13.03 -27.02
CA ARG A 209 -4.70 -12.36 -27.09
C ARG A 209 -4.71 -11.15 -26.17
N GLU A 210 -5.51 -10.16 -26.53
CA GLU A 210 -5.81 -9.01 -25.68
C GLU A 210 -7.05 -9.33 -24.83
N TYR A 211 -6.98 -8.93 -23.57
CA TYR A 211 -8.03 -9.07 -22.57
C TYR A 211 -8.28 -7.72 -21.93
N SER A 212 -9.47 -7.57 -21.38
CA SER A 212 -9.80 -6.43 -20.56
C SER A 212 -10.74 -6.76 -19.42
N ALA A 213 -10.69 -5.93 -18.39
CA ALA A 213 -11.56 -5.97 -17.23
C ALA A 213 -11.94 -4.54 -16.85
N SER A 214 -13.15 -4.37 -16.33
CA SER A 214 -13.61 -3.10 -15.78
C SER A 214 -13.99 -3.30 -14.34
N VAL A 215 -13.83 -2.25 -13.55
CA VAL A 215 -14.32 -2.21 -12.18
C VAL A 215 -15.85 -2.22 -12.21
N GLU A 216 -16.50 -3.01 -11.35
CA GLU A 216 -17.97 -3.03 -11.26
C GLU A 216 -18.52 -1.79 -10.54
N ARG A 217 -17.79 -1.30 -9.54
CA ARG A 217 -18.14 -0.14 -8.72
C ARG A 217 -16.89 0.49 -8.08
N LEU A 218 -16.87 1.81 -7.97
CA LEU A 218 -15.90 2.53 -7.15
C LEU A 218 -16.32 2.49 -5.67
N GLU A 219 -15.42 2.04 -4.81
CA GLU A 219 -15.61 2.08 -3.37
C GLU A 219 -15.01 3.37 -2.81
N SER A 220 -15.80 4.18 -2.12
CA SER A 220 -15.30 5.38 -1.47
C SER A 220 -14.66 5.03 -0.13
N ALA A 221 -13.41 5.38 0.06
CA ALA A 221 -12.73 5.31 1.35
C ALA A 221 -12.54 6.71 1.93
N SER A 222 -12.61 6.84 3.26
CA SER A 222 -12.47 8.12 3.97
C SER A 222 -11.27 8.11 4.92
N SER A 223 -10.15 7.52 4.49
CA SER A 223 -8.96 7.35 5.32
C SER A 223 -7.71 7.86 4.61
N ASP A 224 -7.05 8.85 5.21
CA ASP A 224 -5.74 9.38 4.78
C ASP A 224 -4.67 8.30 4.51
N ASP A 225 -4.86 7.08 5.00
CA ASP A 225 -3.94 5.96 4.81
C ASP A 225 -3.78 5.56 3.34
N LEU A 226 -4.84 5.62 2.52
CA LEU A 226 -4.71 5.33 1.08
C LEU A 226 -3.87 6.38 0.37
N PHE A 227 -4.05 7.66 0.72
CA PHE A 227 -3.18 8.74 0.25
C PHE A 227 -1.73 8.51 0.67
N ARG A 228 -1.48 8.12 1.93
CA ARG A 228 -0.12 7.83 2.41
C ARG A 228 0.51 6.65 1.67
N LEU A 229 -0.25 5.58 1.39
CA LEU A 229 0.25 4.44 0.61
C LEU A 229 0.59 4.84 -0.83
N GLY A 230 -0.30 5.57 -1.50
CA GLY A 230 -0.05 6.07 -2.85
C GLY A 230 1.14 7.04 -2.90
N LYS A 231 1.25 7.95 -1.92
CA LYS A 231 2.35 8.92 -1.85
C LYS A 231 3.67 8.30 -1.43
N ALA A 232 3.66 7.27 -0.59
CA ALA A 232 4.85 6.46 -0.32
C ALA A 232 5.34 5.79 -1.60
N ARG A 233 4.43 5.25 -2.41
CA ARG A 233 4.79 4.69 -3.71
C ARG A 233 5.33 5.74 -4.69
N GLN A 234 4.69 6.91 -4.77
CA GLN A 234 5.17 8.02 -5.58
C GLN A 234 6.58 8.45 -5.14
N MET A 235 6.82 8.55 -3.84
CA MET A 235 8.10 8.94 -3.25
C MET A 235 9.23 7.97 -3.63
N GLU A 236 8.97 6.66 -3.62
CA GLU A 236 9.95 5.63 -4.06
C GLU A 236 10.31 5.76 -5.54
N GLU A 237 9.35 6.15 -6.38
CA GLU A 237 9.52 6.29 -7.84
C GLU A 237 10.08 7.67 -8.24
N THR A 238 10.18 8.61 -7.31
CA THR A 238 10.64 9.98 -7.56
C THR A 238 12.16 10.07 -7.45
N GLU A 239 12.83 10.36 -8.57
CA GLU A 239 14.29 10.52 -8.63
C GLU A 239 14.76 11.86 -8.02
N ASP A 240 13.97 12.93 -8.14
CA ASP A 240 14.32 14.24 -7.59
C ASP A 240 14.25 14.25 -6.06
N GLU A 241 15.39 14.48 -5.42
CA GLU A 241 15.52 14.44 -3.96
C GLU A 241 14.69 15.52 -3.25
N ARG A 242 14.51 16.70 -3.86
CA ARG A 242 13.74 17.80 -3.27
C ARG A 242 12.27 17.47 -3.30
N GLU A 243 11.77 16.96 -4.41
CA GLU A 243 10.39 16.51 -4.55
C GLU A 243 10.10 15.33 -3.63
N ARG A 244 10.99 14.32 -3.59
CA ARG A 244 10.91 13.17 -2.68
C ARG A 244 10.77 13.62 -1.23
N LYS A 245 11.62 14.56 -0.80
CA LYS A 245 11.56 15.14 0.55
C LYS A 245 10.28 15.94 0.79
N ALA A 246 9.79 16.69 -0.19
CA ALA A 246 8.54 17.44 -0.07
C ALA A 246 7.35 16.50 0.17
N ILE A 247 7.25 15.42 -0.62
CA ILE A 247 6.23 14.37 -0.45
C ILE A 247 6.33 13.74 0.94
N ALA A 248 7.55 13.38 1.37
CA ALA A 248 7.77 12.76 2.67
C ALA A 248 7.31 13.66 3.84
N LEU A 249 7.58 14.97 3.77
CA LEU A 249 7.20 15.93 4.79
C LEU A 249 5.69 16.22 4.79
N GLU A 250 5.09 16.38 3.60
CA GLU A 250 3.67 16.67 3.46
C GLU A 250 2.80 15.53 3.99
N TYR A 251 3.18 14.28 3.65
CA TYR A 251 2.42 13.08 4.01
C TYR A 251 2.94 12.35 5.26
N GLN A 252 3.92 12.96 5.97
CA GLN A 252 4.52 12.44 7.21
C GLN A 252 5.10 11.02 7.06
N LEU A 253 5.73 10.75 5.93
CA LEU A 253 6.34 9.46 5.63
C LEU A 253 7.75 9.43 6.22
N VAL A 254 8.10 8.32 6.89
CA VAL A 254 9.47 8.06 7.36
C VAL A 254 10.26 7.44 6.21
N SER A 255 11.38 8.05 5.86
CA SER A 255 12.17 7.70 4.67
C SER A 255 13.67 7.91 4.91
N ASP A 256 14.49 7.72 3.88
CA ASP A 256 15.90 8.13 3.88
C ASP A 256 16.08 9.65 4.05
N ALA A 257 15.06 10.44 3.68
CA ALA A 257 15.06 11.91 3.71
C ALA A 257 14.41 12.52 4.98
N THR A 258 13.73 11.71 5.82
CA THR A 258 12.94 12.17 6.96
C THR A 258 13.13 11.28 8.18
N SER A 259 13.12 11.86 9.38
CA SER A 259 13.23 11.12 10.64
C SER A 259 12.08 11.47 11.57
N LEU A 260 11.58 10.48 12.29
CA LEU A 260 10.60 10.68 13.35
C LEU A 260 11.32 10.94 14.67
N ILE A 261 11.11 12.12 15.25
CA ILE A 261 11.75 12.53 16.51
C ILE A 261 10.67 12.67 17.57
N LEU A 262 10.80 11.92 18.66
CA LEU A 262 9.97 12.07 19.85
C LEU A 262 10.71 12.95 20.87
N THR A 263 10.14 14.10 21.20
CA THR A 263 10.66 15.01 22.22
C THR A 263 9.85 14.88 23.50
N TYR A 264 10.50 14.47 24.60
CA TYR A 264 9.91 14.48 25.93
C TYR A 264 10.54 15.59 26.76
N GLU A 265 9.77 16.63 27.08
CA GLU A 265 10.24 17.73 27.90
C GLU A 265 10.20 17.36 29.39
N ARG A 266 11.34 17.49 30.06
CA ARG A 266 11.49 17.22 31.50
C ARG A 266 11.33 18.50 32.31
N ALA A 267 10.84 18.37 33.54
CA ALA A 267 10.84 19.46 34.52
C ALA A 267 12.27 19.98 34.73
N ALA A 268 12.43 21.26 35.08
CA ALA A 268 13.74 21.92 35.15
C ALA A 268 14.72 21.21 36.10
N GLU A 269 14.21 20.63 37.18
CA GLU A 269 14.96 19.82 38.15
C GLU A 269 15.40 18.43 37.65
N ASP A 270 14.78 17.93 36.58
CA ASP A 270 15.05 16.60 35.99
C ASP A 270 15.77 16.68 34.63
N LYS A 271 16.10 17.90 34.16
CA LYS A 271 16.91 18.10 32.95
C LYS A 271 18.35 17.66 33.25
N ALA A 272 18.89 16.78 32.39
CA ALA A 272 20.25 16.30 32.56
C ALA A 272 21.26 17.43 32.30
N ASP A 273 22.29 17.53 33.14
CA ASP A 273 23.40 18.45 32.93
C ASP A 273 24.40 17.89 31.90
N GLY A 274 24.67 18.66 30.85
CA GLY A 274 25.66 18.32 29.81
C GLY A 274 25.06 17.88 28.47
N MET A 275 25.93 17.46 27.55
CA MET A 275 25.50 16.98 26.22
C MET A 275 24.95 15.55 26.33
N PRO A 276 23.77 15.26 25.74
CA PRO A 276 23.25 13.91 25.71
C PRO A 276 24.21 12.98 24.97
N GLN A 277 24.39 11.76 25.51
CA GLN A 277 25.08 10.71 24.78
C GLN A 277 24.11 10.12 23.75
N ILE A 278 24.55 10.05 22.50
CA ILE A 278 23.78 9.39 21.45
C ILE A 278 23.85 7.89 21.72
N GLU A 279 22.75 7.33 22.20
CA GLU A 279 22.57 5.88 22.25
C GLU A 279 21.99 5.40 20.92
N HIS A 280 22.84 4.77 20.11
CA HIS A 280 22.39 4.04 18.94
C HIS A 280 21.71 2.75 19.39
N ILE A 281 20.40 2.80 19.55
CA ILE A 281 19.59 1.59 19.69
C ILE A 281 19.70 0.84 18.38
N ARG A 282 20.30 -0.36 18.39
CA ARG A 282 20.26 -1.25 17.23
C ARG A 282 18.79 -1.47 16.89
N GLN A 283 18.38 -1.16 15.66
CA GLN A 283 17.06 -1.50 15.18
C GLN A 283 16.79 -2.96 15.56
N MET A 284 15.63 -3.21 16.18
CA MET A 284 15.18 -4.57 16.39
C MET A 284 15.18 -5.25 15.01
N PRO A 285 15.91 -6.36 14.83
CA PRO A 285 15.60 -7.23 13.71
C PRO A 285 14.12 -7.60 13.84
N ALA A 286 13.38 -7.64 12.73
CA ALA A 286 12.00 -8.14 12.73
C ALA A 286 11.88 -9.59 13.28
N HIS A 287 13.01 -10.25 13.56
CA HIS A 287 13.11 -11.50 14.28
C HIS A 287 13.86 -11.32 15.63
N ARG A 288 13.11 -11.39 16.72
CA ARG A 288 13.32 -12.26 17.90
C ARG A 288 12.26 -11.94 18.94
N GLU A 289 11.63 -13.01 19.45
CA GLU A 289 10.83 -13.07 20.67
C GLU A 289 10.88 -11.79 21.49
N LEU A 290 9.88 -10.93 21.27
CA LEU A 290 9.42 -10.09 22.35
C LEU A 290 8.75 -11.05 23.32
N ASP A 291 9.48 -11.40 24.37
CA ASP A 291 8.92 -11.55 25.70
C ASP A 291 8.07 -10.30 25.93
N ALA A 292 6.83 -10.38 25.48
CA ALA A 292 5.78 -9.55 26.01
C ALA A 292 5.81 -9.82 27.51
N VAL A 293 6.21 -8.83 28.29
CA VAL A 293 5.68 -8.66 29.63
C VAL A 293 4.20 -8.31 29.45
N CYS A 294 3.46 -9.33 29.01
CA CYS A 294 2.07 -9.52 29.32
C CYS A 294 2.11 -9.90 30.80
N CYS A 295 1.50 -9.09 31.67
CA CYS A 295 1.19 -9.57 33.01
C CYS A 295 0.18 -10.72 32.86
N ASP A 296 0.73 -11.92 32.71
CA ASP A 296 0.02 -13.17 32.62
C ASP A 296 -0.34 -13.60 34.04
N CYS A 297 -1.50 -13.16 34.51
CA CYS A 297 -2.20 -13.89 35.56
C CYS A 297 -3.03 -14.98 34.85
N GLY A 298 -2.36 -16.07 34.48
CA GLY A 298 -2.98 -17.17 33.75
C GLY A 298 -4.05 -17.90 34.56
N PRO A 299 -4.81 -18.80 33.90
CA PRO A 299 -5.34 -19.94 34.64
C PRO A 299 -5.02 -21.27 33.95
N LEU A 300 -4.59 -22.22 34.79
CA LEU A 300 -4.55 -23.64 34.53
C LEU A 300 -5.90 -24.15 33.97
N TYR A 301 -5.80 -25.05 33.00
CA TYR A 301 -6.90 -25.86 32.48
C TYR A 301 -7.74 -26.53 33.60
N GLN A 302 -9.05 -26.29 33.63
CA GLN A 302 -10.09 -27.32 33.84
C GLN A 302 -11.52 -26.73 33.72
N GLY A 303 -12.36 -27.35 32.88
CA GLY A 303 -13.83 -27.27 32.96
C GLY A 303 -14.55 -26.38 31.94
N ALA A 304 -15.28 -27.01 31.00
CA ALA A 304 -16.49 -26.43 30.40
C ALA A 304 -17.63 -26.40 31.45
N PRO A 305 -18.81 -25.72 31.27
CA PRO A 305 -19.38 -25.08 30.07
C PRO A 305 -20.01 -23.66 30.26
N ALA A 306 -20.38 -23.02 29.14
CA ALA A 306 -21.39 -21.94 28.97
C ALA A 306 -21.14 -20.59 29.72
N ALA A 307 -21.43 -19.38 29.22
CA ALA A 307 -22.17 -18.85 28.09
C ALA A 307 -21.70 -17.41 27.78
N GLY A 308 -21.75 -17.04 26.49
CA GLY A 308 -21.97 -15.71 25.91
C GLY A 308 -21.27 -14.45 26.47
N ARG A 309 -20.42 -13.82 25.65
CA ARG A 309 -20.79 -12.65 24.79
C ARG A 309 -19.60 -12.25 23.90
N ALA A 310 -19.94 -11.86 22.68
CA ALA A 310 -19.04 -11.50 21.59
C ALA A 310 -18.51 -10.05 21.70
N MET A 311 -17.32 -9.81 21.13
CA MET A 311 -16.90 -8.56 20.50
C MET A 311 -15.97 -8.93 19.33
N ALA A 312 -16.31 -8.39 18.15
CA ALA A 312 -15.86 -8.82 16.84
C ALA A 312 -14.51 -8.19 16.45
N SER A 313 -13.64 -8.98 15.81
CA SER A 313 -12.64 -8.45 14.89
C SER A 313 -13.19 -8.62 13.47
N ILE A 314 -13.18 -7.53 12.69
CA ILE A 314 -13.50 -7.56 11.27
C ILE A 314 -12.24 -8.06 10.56
N ALA A 315 -12.21 -9.36 10.29
CA ALA A 315 -11.27 -9.95 9.34
C ALA A 315 -11.80 -9.72 7.91
N PRO A 316 -10.93 -9.48 6.92
CA PRO A 316 -11.33 -9.54 5.52
C PRO A 316 -11.88 -10.93 5.21
N SER A 317 -13.07 -10.95 4.65
CA SER A 317 -13.81 -12.16 4.30
C SER A 317 -13.03 -13.05 3.34
N SER A 318 -12.54 -14.18 3.87
CA SER A 318 -12.32 -15.37 3.04
C SER A 318 -13.64 -15.77 2.36
N PRO A 319 -13.66 -16.10 1.06
CA PRO A 319 -14.81 -16.79 0.49
C PRO A 319 -14.91 -18.17 1.15
N ARG A 320 -16.03 -18.37 1.85
CA ARG A 320 -16.47 -19.61 2.47
C ARG A 320 -16.09 -20.84 1.65
N ALA A 321 -15.25 -21.67 2.25
CA ALA A 321 -15.05 -23.05 1.87
C ALA A 321 -16.37 -23.82 2.02
N SER A 322 -17.16 -23.89 0.94
CA SER A 322 -18.15 -24.94 0.80
C SER A 322 -17.40 -26.27 0.58
N ARG A 323 -17.62 -27.22 1.49
CA ARG A 323 -17.22 -28.63 1.38
C ARG A 323 -17.33 -29.14 -0.07
N MET A 324 -16.19 -29.28 -0.74
CA MET A 324 -16.05 -30.18 -1.89
C MET A 324 -15.02 -31.24 -1.54
N SER A 325 -15.50 -32.32 -0.94
CA SER A 325 -14.83 -33.61 -1.04
C SER A 325 -14.91 -34.08 -2.50
N ARG A 326 -13.98 -33.63 -3.35
CA ARG A 326 -13.74 -34.26 -4.66
C ARG A 326 -12.26 -34.24 -4.97
N SER A 327 -11.68 -35.44 -4.89
CA SER A 327 -10.59 -35.97 -5.72
C SER A 327 -9.75 -34.91 -6.44
N MET A 328 -8.52 -34.70 -5.96
CA MET A 328 -7.43 -34.04 -6.69
C MET A 328 -7.23 -34.74 -8.04
N LYS A 329 -7.87 -34.24 -9.08
CA LYS A 329 -7.55 -34.54 -10.47
C LYS A 329 -7.07 -33.24 -11.11
N SER A 330 -5.80 -33.24 -11.52
CA SER A 330 -5.08 -32.27 -12.36
C SER A 330 -5.31 -30.79 -12.04
N ALA A 331 -4.26 -30.10 -11.60
CA ALA A 331 -4.17 -28.64 -11.64
C ALA A 331 -4.38 -28.16 -13.09
N ALA A 332 -5.62 -27.84 -13.44
CA ALA A 332 -5.94 -27.19 -14.69
C ALA A 332 -5.38 -25.77 -14.61
N ARG A 333 -4.58 -25.39 -15.61
CA ARG A 333 -4.14 -24.00 -15.83
C ARG A 333 -5.37 -23.09 -15.75
N ARG A 334 -5.41 -22.15 -14.81
CA ARG A 334 -6.36 -21.05 -14.91
C ARG A 334 -5.87 -20.14 -16.06
N PRO A 335 -6.75 -19.78 -17.01
CA PRO A 335 -6.36 -18.91 -18.11
C PRO A 335 -6.02 -17.51 -17.58
N ALA A 336 -5.06 -16.83 -18.20
CA ALA A 336 -4.77 -15.41 -17.90
C ALA A 336 -5.90 -14.45 -18.29
N SER A 337 -7.08 -14.96 -18.67
CA SER A 337 -8.30 -14.18 -18.90
C SER A 337 -8.93 -13.65 -17.62
N ASP A 338 -8.57 -14.19 -16.45
CA ASP A 338 -9.31 -13.97 -15.20
C ASP A 338 -8.55 -13.03 -14.25
N ILE A 339 -8.08 -11.88 -14.73
CA ILE A 339 -7.61 -10.80 -13.85
C ILE A 339 -8.83 -10.02 -13.36
N MET A 340 -9.03 -10.01 -12.04
CA MET A 340 -10.07 -9.22 -11.39
C MET A 340 -9.50 -7.87 -10.97
N MET A 341 -10.19 -6.78 -11.32
CA MET A 341 -9.85 -5.43 -10.90
C MET A 341 -10.86 -4.93 -9.88
N SER A 342 -10.37 -4.46 -8.73
CA SER A 342 -11.13 -3.67 -7.76
C SER A 342 -10.48 -2.29 -7.65
N CYS A 343 -11.28 -1.25 -7.47
CA CYS A 343 -10.77 0.11 -7.32
C CYS A 343 -11.44 0.78 -6.13
N GLU A 344 -10.59 1.23 -5.21
CA GLU A 344 -10.97 2.11 -4.11
C GLU A 344 -10.60 3.54 -4.53
N LEU A 345 -11.51 4.47 -4.25
CA LEU A 345 -11.37 5.88 -4.54
C LEU A 345 -11.41 6.62 -3.20
N ASP A 346 -10.24 7.12 -2.80
CA ASP A 346 -10.16 7.97 -1.62
C ASP A 346 -10.47 9.40 -2.03
N MET A 347 -11.63 9.86 -1.59
CA MET A 347 -12.09 11.20 -1.83
C MET A 347 -11.74 12.14 -0.70
N SER A 348 -11.04 11.74 0.37
CA SER A 348 -10.80 12.62 1.54
C SER A 348 -10.17 13.98 1.20
N PHE A 349 -9.39 14.06 0.12
CA PHE A 349 -8.90 15.34 -0.42
C PHE A 349 -9.98 16.17 -1.16
N MET A 350 -10.94 15.53 -1.81
CA MET A 350 -12.09 16.16 -2.49
C MET A 350 -13.34 16.30 -1.60
N MET A 351 -13.49 15.51 -0.53
CA MET A 351 -14.56 15.58 0.48
C MET A 351 -14.28 16.66 1.52
N ALA A 352 -13.15 17.36 1.40
CA ALA A 352 -13.02 18.70 1.97
C ALA A 352 -13.99 19.70 1.30
N ASP A 353 -14.55 19.35 0.14
CA ASP A 353 -15.54 20.13 -0.60
C ASP A 353 -16.81 19.27 -0.81
N MET A 354 -17.77 19.37 0.11
CA MET A 354 -19.15 18.94 -0.20
C MET A 354 -19.95 20.17 -0.63
N ASP A 355 -20.47 20.10 -1.85
CA ASP A 355 -21.44 21.02 -2.44
C ASP A 355 -22.64 21.27 -1.51
N MET A 356 -22.75 22.47 -0.94
CA MET A 356 -24.01 23.14 -0.56
C MET A 356 -23.83 24.67 -0.57
N GLU A 357 -24.85 25.42 -1.01
CA GLU A 357 -24.77 26.88 -1.13
C GLU A 357 -24.74 27.58 0.23
N LEU A 358 -23.77 28.50 0.41
CA LEU A 358 -23.70 29.39 1.56
C LEU A 358 -24.95 30.28 1.69
N PRO A 359 -25.41 30.57 2.92
CA PRO A 359 -26.43 31.57 3.13
C PRO A 359 -26.06 32.95 2.56
N ALA A 360 -27.05 33.71 2.09
CA ALA A 360 -26.81 34.95 1.33
C ALA A 360 -26.00 36.02 2.11
N CYS A 361 -26.12 36.06 3.45
CA CYS A 361 -25.34 36.97 4.30
C CYS A 361 -23.82 36.66 4.29
N PHE A 362 -23.43 35.40 4.13
CA PHE A 362 -22.04 34.96 4.01
C PHE A 362 -21.58 34.85 2.55
N ARG A 363 -22.36 35.37 1.58
CA ARG A 363 -21.95 35.51 0.17
C ARG A 363 -21.44 36.91 -0.17
N ILE A 364 -21.26 37.78 0.83
CA ILE A 364 -20.70 39.12 0.65
C ILE A 364 -19.17 39.01 0.73
N PRO A 365 -18.43 39.04 -0.39
CA PRO A 365 -17.00 38.70 -0.39
C PRO A 365 -16.15 39.71 0.41
N ALA A 366 -16.53 41.00 0.36
CA ALA A 366 -15.88 42.06 1.12
C ALA A 366 -15.94 41.84 2.64
N LEU A 367 -17.08 41.33 3.13
CA LEU A 367 -17.28 41.04 4.55
C LEU A 367 -16.34 39.95 5.06
N LEU A 368 -16.15 38.92 4.24
CA LEU A 368 -15.37 37.75 4.62
C LEU A 368 -13.86 37.94 4.45
N GLU A 369 -13.44 38.78 3.51
CA GLU A 369 -12.05 39.23 3.42
C GLU A 369 -11.69 40.08 4.65
N GLU A 370 -12.57 40.99 5.06
CA GLU A 370 -12.36 41.81 6.26
C GLU A 370 -12.36 40.97 7.55
N LEU A 371 -13.25 39.97 7.65
CA LEU A 371 -13.22 38.98 8.73
C LEU A 371 -11.92 38.17 8.76
N ALA A 372 -11.45 37.69 7.61
CA ALA A 372 -10.20 36.93 7.54
C ALA A 372 -8.99 37.78 7.97
N ASP A 373 -8.95 39.05 7.56
CA ASP A 373 -7.88 39.98 7.95
C ASP A 373 -7.90 40.28 9.46
N GLN A 374 -9.07 40.48 10.07
CA GLN A 374 -9.18 40.67 11.52
C GLN A 374 -8.81 39.41 12.31
N PHE A 375 -9.16 38.22 11.82
CA PHE A 375 -8.74 36.95 12.42
C PHE A 375 -7.23 36.72 12.37
N ASN A 376 -6.58 37.15 11.27
CA ASN A 376 -5.12 37.07 11.16
C ASN A 376 -4.43 38.10 12.08
N ALA A 377 -5.10 39.21 12.41
CA ALA A 377 -4.57 40.26 13.28
C ALA A 377 -4.73 39.97 14.79
N ASN A 378 -5.72 39.18 15.20
CA ASN A 378 -6.06 38.94 16.61
C ASN A 378 -5.83 37.48 17.05
N SER A 379 -5.04 37.28 18.11
CA SER A 379 -4.85 35.97 18.75
C SER A 379 -6.08 35.59 19.58
N LEU A 380 -6.78 34.52 19.17
CA LEU A 380 -8.11 34.11 19.62
C LEU A 380 -8.40 34.18 21.13
N LEU A 381 -9.40 34.99 21.49
CA LEU A 381 -10.25 34.90 22.68
C LEU A 381 -11.71 35.14 22.23
N PHE A 382 -12.67 34.39 22.77
CA PHE A 382 -14.09 34.42 22.34
C PHE A 382 -14.71 35.83 22.34
N SER A 383 -14.40 36.65 23.34
CA SER A 383 -14.87 38.04 23.45
C SER A 383 -14.39 38.94 22.31
N THR A 384 -13.16 38.73 21.82
CA THR A 384 -12.58 39.56 20.76
C THR A 384 -13.28 39.33 19.42
N VAL A 385 -13.84 38.14 19.21
CA VAL A 385 -14.42 37.77 17.91
C VAL A 385 -15.85 38.29 17.75
N THR A 386 -16.64 38.28 18.83
CA THR A 386 -17.96 38.93 18.85
C THR A 386 -17.83 40.45 18.65
N GLU A 387 -16.82 41.08 19.26
CA GLU A 387 -16.53 42.51 19.07
C GLU A 387 -16.08 42.82 17.63
N CYS A 388 -15.28 41.95 17.00
CA CYS A 388 -14.88 42.08 15.60
C CYS A 388 -16.07 41.98 14.64
N LEU A 389 -16.99 41.04 14.86
CA LEU A 389 -18.21 40.89 14.06
C LEU A 389 -19.15 42.09 14.21
N ASP A 390 -19.31 42.60 15.43
CA ASP A 390 -20.05 43.83 15.73
C ASP A 390 -19.45 45.06 14.99
N GLU A 391 -18.13 45.19 14.96
CA GLU A 391 -17.43 46.29 14.26
C GLU A 391 -17.53 46.19 12.73
N ILE A 392 -17.47 44.98 12.17
CA ILE A 392 -17.45 44.74 10.71
C ILE A 392 -18.85 44.91 10.09
N LEU A 393 -19.91 44.48 10.79
CA LEU A 393 -21.27 44.44 10.23
C LEU A 393 -22.11 45.72 10.48
N GLN A 394 -21.46 46.77 11.02
CA GLN A 394 -21.95 48.14 11.22
C GLN A 394 -23.47 48.32 11.11
N ASP A 395 -24.17 48.19 12.25
CA ASP A 395 -25.59 48.52 12.45
C ASP A 395 -26.61 47.44 11.98
N SER A 396 -26.29 46.16 12.22
CA SER A 396 -27.23 45.04 12.02
C SER A 396 -27.60 44.39 13.36
N ASP A 397 -28.88 44.04 13.56
CA ASP A 397 -29.35 43.34 14.76
C ASP A 397 -28.86 41.88 14.75
N PHE A 398 -28.03 41.50 15.73
CA PHE A 398 -27.34 40.21 15.80
C PHE A 398 -28.16 39.10 16.46
N ALA A 399 -29.38 39.38 16.88
CA ALA A 399 -30.30 38.38 17.43
C ALA A 399 -30.31 37.05 16.62
N PRO A 400 -30.30 37.05 15.26
CA PRO A 400 -30.35 35.80 14.50
C PRO A 400 -29.09 34.94 14.57
N VAL A 401 -27.88 35.52 14.63
CA VAL A 401 -26.62 34.74 14.73
C VAL A 401 -26.44 34.20 16.15
N THR A 402 -26.78 35.01 17.15
CA THR A 402 -26.78 34.57 18.54
C THR A 402 -27.83 33.46 18.76
N GLU A 403 -29.04 33.63 18.22
CA GLU A 403 -30.09 32.61 18.25
C GLU A 403 -29.69 31.33 17.49
N PHE A 404 -28.99 31.46 16.36
CA PHE A 404 -28.45 30.33 15.63
C PHE A 404 -27.44 29.53 16.46
N LEU A 405 -26.52 30.22 17.15
CA LEU A 405 -25.54 29.57 18.02
C LEU A 405 -26.19 28.94 19.26
N GLU A 406 -27.22 29.57 19.84
CA GLU A 406 -28.00 28.99 20.94
C GLU A 406 -28.77 27.73 20.49
N LYS A 407 -29.41 27.77 19.32
CA LYS A 407 -30.09 26.59 18.72
C LYS A 407 -29.10 25.47 18.39
N LEU A 408 -27.91 25.81 17.90
CA LEU A 408 -26.83 24.86 17.65
C LEU A 408 -26.39 24.18 18.96
N LYS A 409 -26.26 24.95 20.04
CA LYS A 409 -25.90 24.48 21.38
C LYS A 409 -26.97 23.57 21.99
N GLU A 410 -28.25 23.92 21.84
CA GLU A 410 -29.39 23.10 22.28
C GLU A 410 -29.41 21.76 21.54
N LYS A 411 -29.32 21.79 20.20
CA LYS A 411 -29.26 20.60 19.33
C LYS A 411 -28.07 19.68 19.63
N ALA A 412 -26.89 20.26 19.81
CA ALA A 412 -25.70 19.47 20.14
C ALA A 412 -25.80 18.83 21.54
N GLY A 413 -26.40 19.54 22.51
CA GLY A 413 -26.60 19.04 23.87
C GLY A 413 -27.62 17.90 23.99
N GLU A 414 -28.64 17.87 23.14
CA GLU A 414 -29.67 16.81 23.13
C GLU A 414 -29.14 15.43 22.72
N GLU A 415 -28.15 15.37 21.82
CA GLU A 415 -27.66 14.10 21.25
C GLU A 415 -26.45 13.51 21.99
N GLU A 416 -25.54 14.31 22.55
CA GLU A 416 -24.31 13.84 23.21
C GLU A 416 -24.33 13.92 24.75
N GLY A 417 -25.35 14.53 25.35
CA GLY A 417 -25.48 14.66 26.81
C GLY A 417 -24.44 15.57 27.48
N THR A 418 -23.56 16.20 26.70
CA THR A 418 -22.55 17.15 27.17
C THR A 418 -22.71 18.43 26.35
N ILE A 419 -23.01 19.56 27.01
CA ILE A 419 -23.22 20.84 26.32
C ILE A 419 -21.84 21.43 25.98
N PRO A 420 -21.52 21.65 24.71
CA PRO A 420 -20.23 22.21 24.31
C PRO A 420 -20.07 23.65 24.83
N ASP A 421 -18.82 24.06 25.08
CA ASP A 421 -18.52 25.46 25.41
C ASP A 421 -18.65 26.37 24.17
N ASP A 422 -18.97 27.64 24.41
CA ASP A 422 -19.29 28.60 23.35
C ASP A 422 -18.09 28.86 22.43
N GLU A 423 -16.86 28.79 22.96
CA GLU A 423 -15.64 28.99 22.17
C GLU A 423 -15.46 27.87 21.14
N THR A 424 -15.80 26.65 21.54
CA THR A 424 -15.63 25.45 20.74
C THR A 424 -16.68 25.36 19.62
N LEU A 425 -17.95 25.67 19.91
CA LEU A 425 -19.01 25.74 18.89
C LEU A 425 -18.72 26.84 17.86
N PHE A 426 -18.26 27.98 18.35
CA PHE A 426 -17.93 29.11 17.50
C PHE A 426 -16.71 28.84 16.62
N ALA A 427 -15.67 28.18 17.14
CA ALA A 427 -14.52 27.75 16.34
C ALA A 427 -14.91 26.75 15.24
N ALA A 428 -15.82 25.82 15.54
CA ALA A 428 -16.35 24.87 14.57
C ALA A 428 -17.11 25.59 13.44
N PHE A 429 -17.97 26.55 13.79
CA PHE A 429 -18.72 27.37 12.84
C PHE A 429 -17.79 28.17 11.92
N MET A 430 -16.79 28.88 12.48
CA MET A 430 -15.86 29.68 11.67
C MET A 430 -14.97 28.83 10.77
N LEU A 431 -14.53 27.65 11.22
CA LEU A 431 -13.81 26.69 10.38
C LEU A 431 -14.66 26.24 9.19
N TRP A 432 -15.96 26.02 9.41
CA TRP A 432 -16.89 25.67 8.35
C TRP A 432 -17.07 26.83 7.36
N VAL A 433 -17.28 28.07 7.84
CA VAL A 433 -17.43 29.26 6.98
C VAL A 433 -16.19 29.48 6.10
N PHE A 434 -14.98 29.50 6.69
CA PHE A 434 -13.75 29.75 5.92
C PHE A 434 -13.46 28.65 4.89
N ARG A 435 -13.78 27.39 5.21
CA ARG A 435 -13.67 26.28 4.25
C ARG A 435 -14.68 26.42 3.12
N SER A 436 -15.92 26.74 3.43
CA SER A 436 -17.01 26.80 2.45
C SER A 436 -16.83 27.95 1.44
N VAL A 437 -16.18 29.05 1.84
CA VAL A 437 -15.96 30.21 0.95
C VAL A 437 -14.56 30.23 0.31
N GLY A 438 -13.66 29.33 0.72
CA GLY A 438 -12.31 29.22 0.16
C GLY A 438 -11.36 30.38 0.53
N ILE A 439 -11.67 31.13 1.60
CA ILE A 439 -10.86 32.27 2.04
C ILE A 439 -9.68 31.79 2.87
N ARG A 440 -8.48 32.23 2.48
CA ARG A 440 -7.22 31.80 3.11
C ARG A 440 -6.94 32.64 4.35
N ILE A 441 -7.10 32.04 5.53
CA ILE A 441 -6.52 32.54 6.77
C ILE A 441 -5.09 31.99 6.97
N ASP A 442 -4.28 32.68 7.75
CA ASP A 442 -2.90 32.28 7.98
C ASP A 442 -2.78 30.97 8.77
N ARG A 443 -1.59 30.37 8.71
CA ARG A 443 -1.31 29.06 9.31
C ARG A 443 -1.45 29.07 10.84
N HIS A 444 -1.30 30.23 11.49
CA HIS A 444 -1.38 30.36 12.94
C HIS A 444 -2.83 30.42 13.41
N ALA A 445 -3.65 31.30 12.82
CA ALA A 445 -5.08 31.43 13.08
C ALA A 445 -5.82 30.12 12.77
N PHE A 446 -5.50 29.47 11.64
CA PHE A 446 -6.07 28.18 11.28
C PHE A 446 -5.74 27.08 12.32
N ARG A 447 -4.51 27.09 12.86
CA ARG A 447 -4.09 26.13 13.88
C ARG A 447 -4.83 26.35 15.21
N LEU A 448 -5.07 27.60 15.59
CA LEU A 448 -5.80 27.94 16.82
C LEU A 448 -7.27 27.53 16.73
N LEU A 449 -7.95 27.86 15.63
CA LEU A 449 -9.32 27.42 15.37
C LEU A 449 -9.42 25.89 15.40
N ARG A 450 -8.49 25.20 14.71
CA ARG A 450 -8.47 23.73 14.70
C ARG A 450 -8.23 23.15 16.09
N ASN A 451 -7.39 23.76 16.92
CA ASN A 451 -7.12 23.27 18.26
C ASN A 451 -8.30 23.48 19.22
N ALA A 452 -9.03 24.59 19.10
CA ALA A 452 -10.28 24.81 19.85
C ALA A 452 -11.33 23.76 19.45
N ALA A 453 -11.51 23.57 18.14
CA ALA A 453 -12.41 22.57 17.56
C ALA A 453 -12.02 21.10 17.84
N ALA A 454 -10.73 20.78 17.86
CA ALA A 454 -10.24 19.40 17.95
C ALA A 454 -10.28 18.80 19.36
N LYS A 455 -10.75 19.54 20.37
CA LYS A 455 -10.99 18.99 21.72
C LYS A 455 -11.94 17.80 21.67
N ASP A 456 -12.83 17.73 20.67
CA ASP A 456 -13.69 16.58 20.41
C ASP A 456 -13.93 16.40 18.89
N LYS A 457 -13.54 15.24 18.35
CA LYS A 457 -13.64 14.94 16.91
C LYS A 457 -15.04 14.54 16.46
N ASP A 458 -15.82 13.94 17.35
CA ASP A 458 -17.18 13.51 17.03
C ASP A 458 -18.11 14.73 17.08
N MET A 459 -17.88 15.62 18.04
CA MET A 459 -18.49 16.96 18.09
C MET A 459 -18.23 17.79 16.82
N MET A 460 -17.04 17.73 16.20
CA MET A 460 -16.79 18.49 14.96
C MET A 460 -17.62 17.99 13.77
N LYS A 461 -17.85 16.69 13.68
CA LYS A 461 -18.75 16.12 12.67
C LYS A 461 -20.19 16.51 12.94
N GLU A 462 -20.58 16.51 14.21
CA GLU A 462 -21.93 16.83 14.62
C GLU A 462 -22.24 18.33 14.50
N ALA A 463 -21.35 19.21 14.96
CA ALA A 463 -21.45 20.65 14.77
C ALA A 463 -21.54 21.01 13.28
N THR A 464 -20.78 20.34 12.42
CA THR A 464 -20.89 20.53 10.96
C THR A 464 -22.27 20.11 10.45
N ARG A 465 -22.79 18.96 10.90
CA ARG A 465 -24.13 18.47 10.54
C ARG A 465 -25.26 19.39 11.01
N VAL A 466 -25.24 19.83 12.27
CA VAL A 466 -26.25 20.73 12.85
C VAL A 466 -26.17 22.11 12.22
N THR A 467 -24.96 22.65 11.99
CA THR A 467 -24.75 23.92 11.30
C THR A 467 -25.39 23.88 9.91
N ASN A 468 -25.19 22.78 9.17
CA ASN A 468 -25.79 22.59 7.86
C ASN A 468 -27.33 22.52 7.92
N ASP A 469 -27.91 21.74 8.83
CA ASP A 469 -29.38 21.61 8.99
C ASP A 469 -30.04 22.95 9.38
N LEU A 470 -29.41 23.71 10.28
CA LEU A 470 -29.91 25.03 10.66
C LEU A 470 -29.72 26.06 9.54
N CYS A 471 -28.62 26.02 8.78
CA CYS A 471 -28.43 26.90 7.62
C CYS A 471 -29.46 26.63 6.52
N GLU A 472 -29.79 25.36 6.27
CA GLU A 472 -30.81 24.97 5.30
C GLU A 472 -32.20 25.48 5.71
N LYS A 473 -32.57 25.33 6.99
CA LYS A 473 -33.83 25.89 7.53
C LYS A 473 -33.89 27.41 7.47
N TRP A 474 -32.75 28.06 7.68
CA TRP A 474 -32.65 29.51 7.62
C TRP A 474 -32.79 30.03 6.18
N LEU A 475 -32.17 29.33 5.22
CA LEU A 475 -32.31 29.58 3.79
C LEU A 475 -33.74 29.43 3.27
N HIS A 476 -34.50 28.49 3.84
CA HIS A 476 -35.90 28.27 3.48
C HIS A 476 -36.91 29.17 4.22
N GLY A 477 -36.43 30.06 5.10
CA GLY A 477 -37.28 30.98 5.86
C GLY A 477 -38.08 30.29 6.97
N ASP A 478 -37.68 29.08 7.36
CA ASP A 478 -38.32 28.28 8.42
C ASP A 478 -37.73 28.57 9.82
N LEU A 479 -36.64 29.35 9.87
CA LEU A 479 -36.12 29.98 11.08
C LEU A 479 -36.49 31.48 10.99
N GLU A 480 -37.46 31.91 11.80
CA GLU A 480 -37.84 33.33 11.93
C GLU A 480 -36.68 34.21 12.40
#